data_AF-A0A2E2D6F8-F1
#
_entry.id   AF-A0A2E2D6F8-F1
#
_cell.length_a   1.000
_cell.length_b   1.000
_cell.length_c   1.000
_cell.angle_alpha   90.00
_cell.angle_beta   90.00
_cell.angle_gamma   90.00
#
_symmetry.space_group_name_H-M   'P 1'
#
loop_
_entity.id
_entity.type
_entity.pdbx_description
1 polymer ?
#
loop_
_entity_poly.entity_id
_entity_poly.type
_entity_poly.pdbx_seq_one_letter_code
_entity_poly.pdbx_strand_id
1 'polypeptide(L)'
;MFSKKLKQQIAALERELKEREKQHQTQQNELISQLAQKESEIASLKRQLSQGEGLIGVQLEGGKMLQTVRDGLLQSATSLREERETLDQLKEIFAQTTQAVEKLNQRAETINAHANESITVVGVLDKTANDINVLVATIQEISEQTNLLALNAAIEAARAGDAGRGFAVVADEVRNLASKAHDASDKIESLVSQVLNQTSNIKGMVQDNQEGAREVSTSSEQIGAVVSEVLQRSNQMQKIILMASTASFLNTVKLDHAVWKNQIYAAIDTENYQFSVNDHTQCRLGEWYYRGAGASEYVSLSNYKSIEKPHEQVHVSGKAAIQAAANGDKAETLNMLSAMEHASIQVVSAIDDLLDEYFNQLHRYSK
;
A
#
# COMPACT_ATOMS: atom_id res chain seq x y z
N MET A 1 22.56 -114.55 -48.69
CA MET A 1 23.10 -113.79 -47.53
C MET A 1 22.92 -112.27 -47.61
N PHE A 2 22.93 -111.64 -48.80
CA PHE A 2 22.79 -110.17 -48.96
C PHE A 2 21.47 -109.57 -48.43
N SER A 3 20.34 -110.27 -48.57
CA SER A 3 19.01 -109.78 -48.16
C SER A 3 18.84 -109.59 -46.64
N LYS A 4 19.51 -110.41 -45.80
CA LYS A 4 19.38 -110.35 -44.33
C LYS A 4 20.14 -109.15 -43.73
N LYS A 5 21.31 -108.83 -44.32
CA LYS A 5 22.12 -107.66 -43.93
C LYS A 5 21.43 -106.34 -44.30
N LEU A 6 20.82 -106.27 -45.49
CA LEU A 6 19.99 -105.13 -45.88
C LEU A 6 18.78 -104.93 -44.96
N LYS A 7 18.06 -106.01 -44.60
CA LYS A 7 16.92 -105.91 -43.67
C LYS A 7 17.32 -105.44 -42.27
N GLN A 8 18.48 -105.87 -41.76
CA GLN A 8 19.01 -105.38 -40.48
C GLN A 8 19.42 -103.91 -40.55
N GLN A 9 19.99 -103.48 -41.67
CA GLN A 9 20.41 -102.10 -41.89
C GLN A 9 19.22 -101.16 -42.08
N ILE A 10 18.16 -101.60 -42.77
CA ILE A 10 16.88 -100.89 -42.87
C ILE A 10 16.24 -100.77 -41.48
N ALA A 11 16.16 -101.86 -40.70
CA ALA A 11 15.59 -101.81 -39.35
C ALA A 11 16.40 -100.94 -38.37
N ALA A 12 17.72 -100.83 -38.56
CA ALA A 12 18.55 -99.92 -37.78
C ALA A 12 18.32 -98.46 -38.17
N LEU A 13 18.26 -98.16 -39.47
CA LEU A 13 17.94 -96.82 -39.98
C LEU A 13 16.53 -96.38 -39.61
N GLU A 14 15.54 -97.30 -39.59
CA GLU A 14 14.17 -97.01 -39.14
C GLU A 14 14.12 -96.66 -37.64
N ARG A 15 14.94 -97.33 -36.80
CA ARG A 15 15.05 -96.98 -35.38
C ARG A 15 15.74 -95.62 -35.19
N GLU A 16 16.81 -95.36 -35.93
CA GLU A 16 17.54 -94.09 -35.87
C GLU A 16 16.68 -92.93 -36.37
N LEU A 17 15.90 -93.14 -37.44
CA LEU A 17 14.92 -92.17 -37.94
C LEU A 17 13.87 -91.87 -36.87
N LYS A 18 13.29 -92.90 -36.24
CA LYS A 18 12.26 -92.74 -35.21
C LYS A 18 12.79 -92.06 -33.95
N GLU A 19 14.03 -92.33 -33.56
CA GLU A 19 14.69 -91.65 -32.45
C GLU A 19 14.97 -90.18 -32.80
N ARG A 20 15.42 -89.90 -34.03
CA ARG A 20 15.66 -88.53 -34.51
C ARG A 20 14.35 -87.73 -34.65
N GLU A 21 13.27 -88.35 -35.13
CA GLU A 21 11.92 -87.76 -35.15
C GLU A 21 11.46 -87.40 -33.73
N LYS A 22 11.67 -88.30 -32.77
CA LYS A 22 11.33 -88.06 -31.37
C LYS A 22 12.17 -86.92 -30.78
N GLN A 23 13.47 -86.89 -31.03
CA GLN A 23 14.36 -85.81 -30.60
C GLN A 23 13.96 -84.46 -31.22
N HIS A 24 13.66 -84.44 -32.53
CA HIS A 24 13.16 -83.24 -33.21
C HIS A 24 11.82 -82.78 -32.62
N GLN A 25 10.89 -83.69 -32.31
CA GLN A 25 9.61 -83.35 -31.70
C GLN A 25 9.80 -82.75 -30.29
N THR A 26 10.71 -83.30 -29.49
CA THR A 26 11.06 -82.75 -28.18
C THR A 26 11.67 -81.35 -28.31
N GLN A 27 12.63 -81.17 -29.23
CA GLN A 27 13.25 -79.88 -29.47
C GLN A 27 12.24 -78.84 -30.00
N GLN A 28 11.32 -79.25 -30.87
CA GLN A 28 10.25 -78.39 -31.37
C GLN A 28 9.30 -77.96 -30.24
N ASN A 29 8.92 -78.89 -29.36
CA ASN A 29 8.08 -78.56 -28.21
C ASN A 29 8.80 -77.61 -27.23
N GLU A 30 10.10 -77.79 -27.02
CA GLU A 30 10.92 -76.91 -26.19
C GLU A 30 11.00 -75.49 -26.79
N LEU A 31 11.27 -75.37 -28.09
CA LEU A 31 11.28 -74.09 -28.81
C LEU A 31 9.92 -73.39 -28.75
N ILE A 32 8.81 -74.13 -28.90
CA ILE A 32 7.45 -73.58 -28.76
C ILE A 32 7.24 -73.03 -27.34
N SER A 33 7.68 -73.75 -26.31
CA SER A 33 7.59 -73.29 -24.92
C SER A 33 8.43 -72.04 -24.67
N GLN A 34 9.65 -71.98 -25.20
CA GLN A 34 10.52 -70.81 -25.10
C GLN A 34 9.93 -69.59 -25.83
N LEU A 35 9.33 -69.81 -27.01
CA LEU A 35 8.66 -68.76 -27.76
C LEU A 35 7.45 -68.20 -26.99
N ALA A 36 6.61 -69.07 -26.43
CA ALA A 36 5.47 -68.65 -25.60
C ALA A 36 5.91 -67.85 -24.36
N GLN A 37 7.01 -68.24 -23.72
CA GLN A 37 7.59 -67.48 -22.61
C GLN A 37 8.07 -66.10 -23.07
N LYS A 38 8.80 -66.02 -24.19
CA LYS A 38 9.30 -64.75 -24.74
C LYS A 38 8.17 -63.82 -25.17
N GLU A 39 7.10 -64.35 -25.76
CA GLU A 39 5.90 -63.58 -26.09
C GLU A 39 5.21 -63.01 -24.83
N SER A 40 5.16 -63.80 -23.75
CA SER A 40 4.64 -63.33 -22.46
C SER A 40 5.51 -62.22 -21.85
N GLU A 41 6.84 -62.37 -21.89
CA GLU A 41 7.81 -61.35 -21.45
C GLU A 41 7.65 -60.05 -22.27
N ILE A 42 7.54 -60.14 -23.60
CA ILE A 42 7.34 -58.97 -24.46
C ILE A 42 5.99 -58.29 -24.18
N ALA A 43 4.92 -59.06 -23.96
CA ALA A 43 3.62 -58.50 -23.62
C ALA A 43 3.66 -57.76 -22.27
N SER A 44 4.36 -58.32 -21.28
CA SER A 44 4.59 -57.67 -19.98
C SER A 44 5.38 -56.37 -20.14
N LEU A 45 6.48 -56.39 -20.88
CA LEU A 45 7.31 -55.20 -21.13
C LEU A 45 6.55 -54.10 -21.88
N LYS A 46 5.76 -54.45 -22.90
CA LYS A 46 4.89 -53.50 -23.62
C LYS A 46 3.85 -52.86 -22.69
N ARG A 47 3.27 -53.65 -21.78
CA ARG A 47 2.32 -53.14 -20.79
C ARG A 47 3.00 -52.17 -19.82
N GLN A 48 4.19 -52.50 -19.33
CA GLN A 48 4.96 -51.61 -18.45
C GLN A 48 5.35 -50.31 -19.16
N LEU A 49 5.76 -50.39 -20.42
CA LEU A 49 6.11 -49.22 -21.23
C LEU A 49 4.90 -48.29 -21.42
N SER A 50 3.76 -48.84 -21.85
CA SER A 50 2.52 -48.07 -22.03
C SER A 50 2.00 -47.46 -20.73
N GLN A 51 2.16 -48.15 -19.59
CA GLN A 51 1.85 -47.58 -18.28
C GLN A 51 2.79 -46.42 -17.92
N GLY A 52 4.09 -46.53 -18.24
CA GLY A 52 5.07 -45.46 -18.04
C GLY A 52 4.78 -44.21 -18.89
N GLU A 53 4.45 -44.41 -20.17
CA GLU A 53 4.06 -43.33 -21.09
C GLU A 53 2.80 -42.59 -20.59
N GLY A 54 1.80 -43.32 -20.08
CA GLY A 54 0.59 -42.71 -19.50
C GLY A 54 0.84 -41.87 -18.23
N LEU A 55 1.84 -42.23 -17.41
CA LEU A 55 2.19 -41.49 -16.20
C LEU A 55 2.78 -40.11 -16.51
N ILE A 56 3.60 -40.00 -17.56
CA ILE A 56 4.21 -38.73 -17.98
C ILE A 56 3.10 -37.75 -18.39
N GLY A 57 2.14 -38.19 -19.20
CA GLY A 57 1.01 -37.35 -19.62
C GLY A 57 0.23 -36.77 -18.43
N VAL A 58 -0.08 -37.58 -17.41
CA VAL A 58 -0.77 -37.12 -16.18
C VAL A 58 0.10 -36.13 -15.38
N GLN A 59 1.41 -36.36 -15.30
CA GLN A 59 2.32 -35.45 -14.61
C GLN A 59 2.39 -34.08 -15.31
N LEU A 60 2.36 -34.06 -16.64
CA LEU A 60 2.34 -32.84 -17.45
C LEU A 60 1.04 -32.04 -17.30
N GLU A 61 -0.09 -32.68 -16.99
CA GLU A 61 -1.33 -31.95 -16.67
C GLU A 61 -1.17 -31.05 -15.44
N GLY A 62 -0.32 -31.45 -14.48
CA GLY A 62 0.05 -30.61 -13.33
C GLY A 62 0.70 -29.28 -13.73
N GLY A 63 1.31 -29.21 -14.92
CA GLY A 63 1.86 -27.97 -15.48
C GLY A 63 0.80 -26.87 -15.69
N LYS A 64 -0.47 -27.23 -15.93
CA LYS A 64 -1.57 -26.25 -16.03
C LYS A 64 -1.82 -25.54 -14.70
N MET A 65 -1.71 -26.25 -13.58
CA MET A 65 -1.83 -25.66 -12.25
C MET A 65 -0.72 -24.63 -12.01
N LEU A 66 0.52 -24.94 -12.41
CA LEU A 66 1.64 -24.00 -12.32
C LEU A 66 1.40 -22.72 -13.14
N GLN A 67 0.80 -22.84 -14.32
CA GLN A 67 0.40 -21.68 -15.12
C GLN A 67 -0.65 -20.83 -14.39
N THR A 68 -1.69 -21.44 -13.81
CA THR A 68 -2.71 -20.71 -13.04
C THR A 68 -2.11 -19.97 -11.83
N VAL A 69 -1.20 -20.61 -11.09
CA VAL A 69 -0.52 -19.97 -9.95
C VAL A 69 0.35 -18.80 -10.42
N ARG A 70 1.08 -18.98 -11.54
CA ARG A 70 1.89 -17.91 -12.15
C ARG A 70 1.04 -16.71 -12.55
N ASP A 71 -0.09 -16.95 -13.21
CA ASP A 71 -1.00 -15.89 -13.65
C ASP A 71 -1.63 -15.16 -12.45
N GLY A 72 -1.94 -15.89 -11.37
CA GLY A 72 -2.37 -15.29 -10.09
C GLY A 72 -1.32 -14.37 -9.46
N LEU A 73 -0.03 -14.74 -9.51
CA LEU A 73 1.06 -13.87 -9.05
C LEU A 73 1.21 -12.62 -9.92
N LEU A 74 1.04 -12.72 -11.24
CA LEU A 74 1.05 -11.55 -12.13
C LEU A 74 -0.09 -10.58 -11.80
N GLN A 75 -1.27 -11.11 -11.46
CA GLN A 75 -2.38 -10.30 -10.97
C GLN A 75 -2.05 -9.63 -9.63
N SER A 76 -1.46 -10.36 -8.68
CA SER A 76 -1.02 -9.79 -7.40
C SER A 76 0.01 -8.67 -7.59
N ALA A 77 0.96 -8.82 -8.51
CA ALA A 77 1.93 -7.78 -8.84
C ALA A 77 1.24 -6.50 -9.38
N THR A 78 0.17 -6.66 -10.16
CA THR A 78 -0.63 -5.54 -10.66
C THR A 78 -1.33 -4.81 -9.51
N SER A 79 -2.00 -5.55 -8.61
CA SER A 79 -2.66 -4.96 -7.44
C SER A 79 -1.67 -4.25 -6.50
N LEU A 80 -0.47 -4.80 -6.30
CA LEU A 80 0.57 -4.16 -5.49
C LEU A 80 1.07 -2.83 -6.11
N ARG A 81 1.11 -2.74 -7.44
CA ARG A 81 1.43 -1.48 -8.13
C ARG A 81 0.34 -0.43 -7.92
N GLU A 82 -0.92 -0.81 -8.03
CA GLU A 82 -2.07 0.07 -7.78
C GLU A 82 -2.10 0.57 -6.33
N GLU A 83 -1.80 -0.31 -5.36
CA GLU A 83 -1.71 0.07 -3.95
C GLU A 83 -0.55 1.07 -3.71
N ARG A 84 0.59 0.89 -4.39
CA ARG A 84 1.71 1.85 -4.33
C ARG A 84 1.30 3.23 -4.85
N GLU A 85 0.60 3.30 -5.98
CA GLU A 85 0.10 4.56 -6.53
C GLU A 85 -0.87 5.25 -5.56
N THR A 86 -1.72 4.47 -4.88
CA THR A 86 -2.64 4.97 -3.85
C THR A 86 -1.88 5.56 -2.64
N LEU A 87 -0.82 4.90 -2.18
CA LEU A 87 0.02 5.46 -1.10
C LEU A 87 0.71 6.76 -1.48
N ASP A 88 1.17 6.90 -2.72
CA ASP A 88 1.81 8.14 -3.19
C ASP A 88 0.78 9.29 -3.24
N GLN A 89 -0.47 9.02 -3.63
CA GLN A 89 -1.55 10.01 -3.54
C GLN A 89 -1.90 10.39 -2.10
N LEU A 90 -1.90 9.43 -1.17
CA LEU A 90 -2.14 9.70 0.26
C LEU A 90 -1.09 10.64 0.85
N LYS A 91 0.18 10.53 0.45
CA LYS A 91 1.24 11.44 0.92
C LYS A 91 0.95 12.90 0.57
N GLU A 92 0.45 13.16 -0.64
CA GLU A 92 0.08 14.50 -1.07
C GLU A 92 -1.10 15.06 -0.25
N ILE A 93 -2.13 14.24 -0.01
CA ILE A 93 -3.28 14.64 0.82
C ILE A 93 -2.84 14.98 2.24
N PHE A 94 -1.93 14.20 2.84
CA PHE A 94 -1.43 14.50 4.17
C PHE A 94 -0.57 15.76 4.22
N ALA A 95 0.25 16.02 3.20
CA ALA A 95 1.00 17.28 3.10
C ALA A 95 0.06 18.50 3.06
N GLN A 96 -1.02 18.43 2.28
CA GLN A 96 -2.04 19.48 2.24
C GLN A 96 -2.77 19.62 3.58
N THR A 97 -3.04 18.51 4.26
CA THR A 97 -3.66 18.49 5.59
C THR A 97 -2.77 19.16 6.64
N THR A 98 -1.47 18.84 6.66
CA THR A 98 -0.49 19.49 7.55
C THR A 98 -0.44 20.99 7.30
N GLN A 99 -0.45 21.43 6.04
CA GLN A 99 -0.46 22.85 5.71
C GLN A 99 -1.76 23.53 6.17
N ALA A 100 -2.90 22.85 6.06
CA ALA A 100 -4.18 23.38 6.53
C ALA A 100 -4.21 23.53 8.06
N VAL A 101 -3.69 22.55 8.80
CA VAL A 101 -3.55 22.60 10.26
C VAL A 101 -2.66 23.76 10.71
N GLU A 102 -1.52 23.97 10.05
CA GLU A 102 -0.63 25.10 10.34
C GLU A 102 -1.36 26.45 10.15
N LYS A 103 -2.13 26.58 9.07
CA LYS A 103 -2.95 27.78 8.83
C LYS A 103 -4.03 27.98 9.91
N LEU A 104 -4.62 26.90 10.43
CA LEU A 104 -5.61 26.97 11.52
C LEU A 104 -4.97 27.47 12.81
N ASN A 105 -3.78 26.98 13.16
CA ASN A 105 -3.03 27.46 14.33
C ASN A 105 -2.71 28.96 14.22
N GLN A 106 -2.16 29.40 13.08
CA GLN A 106 -1.88 30.82 12.84
C GLN A 106 -3.14 31.70 12.94
N ARG A 107 -4.29 31.19 12.48
CA ARG A 107 -5.58 31.88 12.61
C ARG A 107 -6.04 31.96 14.06
N ALA A 108 -5.91 30.89 14.83
CA ALA A 108 -6.23 30.89 16.26
C ALA A 108 -5.36 31.89 17.04
N GLU A 109 -4.06 31.95 16.75
CA GLU A 109 -3.15 32.96 17.33
C GLU A 109 -3.58 34.38 16.98
N THR A 110 -3.94 34.63 15.72
CA THR A 110 -4.43 35.94 15.26
C THR A 110 -5.73 36.34 15.97
N ILE A 111 -6.67 35.40 16.14
CA ILE A 111 -7.93 35.64 16.87
C ILE A 111 -7.63 36.01 18.33
N ASN A 112 -6.73 35.27 18.99
CA ASN A 112 -6.33 35.58 20.35
C ASN A 112 -5.66 36.96 20.49
N ALA A 113 -4.82 37.35 19.53
CA ALA A 113 -4.21 38.67 19.49
C ALA A 113 -5.26 39.78 19.36
N HIS A 114 -6.19 39.66 18.41
CA HIS A 114 -7.29 40.62 18.22
C HIS A 114 -8.23 40.68 19.43
N ALA A 115 -8.47 39.55 20.09
CA ALA A 115 -9.26 39.48 21.32
C ALA A 115 -8.59 40.26 22.47
N ASN A 116 -7.27 40.10 22.66
CA ASN A 116 -6.52 40.86 23.66
C ASN A 116 -6.53 42.37 23.39
N GLU A 117 -6.39 42.77 22.12
CA GLU A 117 -6.53 44.18 21.73
C GLU A 117 -7.94 44.69 22.01
N SER A 118 -8.98 43.92 21.67
CA SER A 118 -10.37 44.27 21.95
C SER A 118 -10.64 44.46 23.44
N ILE A 119 -10.11 43.59 24.31
CA ILE A 119 -10.19 43.75 25.78
C ILE A 119 -9.59 45.09 26.22
N THR A 120 -8.46 45.48 25.62
CA THR A 120 -7.78 46.74 25.96
C THR A 120 -8.66 47.94 25.57
N VAL A 121 -9.20 47.95 24.35
CA VAL A 121 -10.09 49.01 23.85
C VAL A 121 -11.37 49.11 24.69
N VAL A 122 -11.97 47.96 24.98
CA VAL A 122 -13.15 47.84 25.84
C VAL A 122 -12.88 48.35 27.25
N GLY A 123 -11.70 48.09 27.81
CA GLY A 123 -11.29 48.64 29.11
C GLY A 123 -11.18 50.17 29.11
N VAL A 124 -10.70 50.76 28.01
CA VAL A 124 -10.66 52.22 27.85
C VAL A 124 -12.07 52.82 27.74
N LEU A 125 -12.96 52.17 26.98
CA LEU A 125 -14.37 52.58 26.85
C LEU A 125 -15.10 52.53 28.20
N ASP A 126 -14.92 51.44 28.94
CA ASP A 126 -15.51 51.24 30.27
C ASP A 126 -15.08 52.35 31.25
N LYS A 127 -13.79 52.69 31.24
CA LYS A 127 -13.25 53.81 32.03
C LYS A 127 -13.84 55.15 31.58
N THR A 128 -13.84 55.42 30.28
CA THR A 128 -14.34 56.69 29.72
C THR A 128 -15.83 56.88 30.01
N ALA A 129 -16.63 55.83 29.88
CA ALA A 129 -18.06 55.87 30.19
C ALA A 129 -18.31 56.14 31.67
N ASN A 130 -17.53 55.53 32.58
CA ASN A 130 -17.60 55.85 34.01
C ASN A 130 -17.19 57.30 34.32
N ASP A 131 -16.12 57.80 33.69
CA ASP A 131 -15.68 59.20 33.85
C ASP A 131 -16.77 60.19 33.39
N ILE A 132 -17.45 59.90 32.26
CA ILE A 132 -18.60 60.70 31.79
C ILE A 132 -19.74 60.63 32.81
N ASN A 133 -20.03 59.45 33.36
CA ASN A 133 -21.12 59.30 34.33
C ASN A 133 -20.89 60.16 35.59
N VAL A 134 -19.65 60.25 36.07
CA VAL A 134 -19.26 61.14 37.18
C VAL A 134 -19.47 62.63 36.82
N LEU A 135 -19.12 63.02 35.59
CA LEU A 135 -19.34 64.39 35.12
C LEU A 135 -20.83 64.72 34.99
N VAL A 136 -21.65 63.79 34.49
CA VAL A 136 -23.11 63.95 34.37
C VAL A 136 -23.75 64.15 35.74
N ALA A 137 -23.36 63.34 36.74
CA ALA A 137 -23.82 63.50 38.12
C ALA A 137 -23.45 64.89 38.69
N THR A 138 -22.24 65.38 38.39
CA THR A 138 -21.81 66.72 38.80
C THR A 138 -22.65 67.82 38.13
N ILE A 139 -23.01 67.67 36.85
CA ILE A 139 -23.86 68.62 36.12
C ILE A 139 -25.29 68.62 36.68
N GLN A 140 -25.84 67.43 37.01
CA GLN A 140 -27.13 67.33 37.68
C GLN A 140 -27.13 68.08 39.02
N GLU A 141 -26.09 67.90 39.85
CA GLU A 141 -25.91 68.65 41.10
C GLU A 141 -25.87 70.17 40.88
N ILE A 142 -25.04 70.64 39.93
CA ILE A 142 -24.93 72.07 39.61
C ILE A 142 -26.26 72.62 39.11
N SER A 143 -26.96 71.87 38.27
CA SER A 143 -28.26 72.24 37.74
C SER A 143 -29.30 72.38 38.85
N GLU A 144 -29.35 71.43 39.77
CA GLU A 144 -30.27 71.46 40.91
C GLU A 144 -29.97 72.63 41.86
N GLN A 145 -28.69 72.88 42.15
CA GLN A 145 -28.26 74.06 42.91
C GLN A 145 -28.63 75.37 42.21
N THR A 146 -28.43 75.45 40.90
CA THR A 146 -28.78 76.63 40.09
C THR A 146 -30.28 76.87 40.07
N ASN A 147 -31.07 75.80 39.96
CA ASN A 147 -32.52 75.83 40.02
C ASN A 147 -33.01 76.36 41.38
N LEU A 148 -32.40 75.91 42.49
CA LEU A 148 -32.69 76.40 43.84
C LEU A 148 -32.28 77.88 44.04
N LEU A 149 -31.11 78.27 43.52
CA LEU A 149 -30.66 79.68 43.55
C LEU A 149 -31.60 80.59 42.76
N ALA A 150 -32.01 80.17 41.57
CA ALA A 150 -32.96 80.89 40.73
C ALA A 150 -34.34 81.01 41.40
N LEU A 151 -34.80 79.95 42.07
CA LEU A 151 -36.04 79.98 42.85
C LEU A 151 -35.96 81.01 43.99
N ASN A 152 -34.86 81.02 44.75
CA ASN A 152 -34.66 82.00 45.81
C ASN A 152 -34.62 83.44 45.26
N ALA A 153 -33.97 83.66 44.11
CA ALA A 153 -33.94 84.95 43.45
C ALA A 153 -35.33 85.40 42.94
N ALA A 154 -36.13 84.48 42.40
CA ALA A 154 -37.49 84.77 41.97
C ALA A 154 -38.40 85.17 43.15
N ILE A 155 -38.24 84.49 44.30
CA ILE A 155 -38.95 84.84 45.56
C ILE A 155 -38.58 86.25 46.02
N GLU A 156 -37.29 86.59 46.05
CA GLU A 156 -36.84 87.91 46.51
C GLU A 156 -37.22 89.02 45.52
N ALA A 157 -37.18 88.74 44.20
CA ALA A 157 -37.66 89.65 43.17
C ALA A 157 -39.17 89.94 43.30
N ALA A 158 -39.99 88.92 43.62
CA ALA A 158 -41.41 89.11 43.92
C ALA A 158 -41.62 89.95 45.18
N ARG A 159 -40.74 89.79 46.19
CA ARG A 159 -40.77 90.53 47.45
C ARG A 159 -40.45 92.02 47.28
N ALA A 160 -39.60 92.37 46.31
CA ALA A 160 -39.27 93.75 45.96
C ALA A 160 -40.35 94.49 45.14
N GLY A 161 -41.46 93.81 44.78
CA GLY A 161 -42.58 94.41 44.06
C GLY A 161 -42.19 94.96 42.68
N ASP A 162 -42.62 96.18 42.35
CA ASP A 162 -42.38 96.79 41.03
C ASP A 162 -40.89 97.00 40.70
N ALA A 163 -40.04 97.20 41.72
CA ALA A 163 -38.59 97.35 41.54
C ALA A 163 -37.88 96.04 41.18
N GLY A 164 -38.47 94.88 41.51
CA GLY A 164 -37.92 93.55 41.26
C GLY A 164 -38.36 92.91 39.95
N ARG A 165 -39.27 93.53 39.20
CA ARG A 165 -39.94 92.90 38.04
C ARG A 165 -38.99 92.43 36.93
N GLY A 166 -37.91 93.18 36.69
CA GLY A 166 -36.86 92.78 35.73
C GLY A 166 -36.02 91.60 36.23
N PHE A 167 -35.74 91.54 37.54
CA PHE A 167 -35.01 90.42 38.17
C PHE A 167 -35.85 89.14 38.19
N ALA A 168 -37.17 89.24 38.36
CA ALA A 168 -38.06 88.08 38.33
C ALA A 168 -38.01 87.35 36.97
N VAL A 169 -38.03 88.11 35.86
CA VAL A 169 -37.93 87.53 34.50
C VAL A 169 -36.59 86.80 34.30
N VAL A 170 -35.49 87.39 34.76
CA VAL A 170 -34.17 86.75 34.68
C VAL A 170 -34.12 85.49 35.54
N ALA A 171 -34.66 85.53 36.76
CA ALA A 171 -34.69 84.38 37.66
C ALA A 171 -35.50 83.21 37.06
N ASP A 172 -36.67 83.47 36.46
CA ASP A 172 -37.46 82.44 35.79
C ASP A 172 -36.72 81.84 34.57
N GLU A 173 -36.00 82.65 33.81
CA GLU A 173 -35.21 82.16 32.66
C GLU A 173 -34.02 81.30 33.12
N VAL A 174 -33.32 81.70 34.19
CA VAL A 174 -32.24 80.88 34.80
C VAL A 174 -32.80 79.56 35.31
N ARG A 175 -34.00 79.57 35.92
CA ARG A 175 -34.67 78.36 36.40
C ARG A 175 -35.01 77.41 35.25
N ASN A 176 -35.53 77.95 34.14
CA ASN A 176 -35.82 77.19 32.93
C ASN A 176 -34.55 76.58 32.30
N LEU A 177 -33.45 77.36 32.24
CA LEU A 177 -32.15 76.88 31.78
C LEU A 177 -31.61 75.75 32.65
N ALA A 178 -31.72 75.87 33.97
CA ALA A 178 -31.36 74.81 34.89
C ALA A 178 -32.19 73.54 34.65
N SER A 179 -33.52 73.64 34.58
CA SER A 179 -34.38 72.47 34.27
C SER A 179 -33.97 71.79 32.95
N LYS A 180 -33.72 72.56 31.89
CA LYS A 180 -33.26 72.00 30.60
C LYS A 180 -31.89 71.33 30.69
N ALA A 181 -30.97 71.87 31.51
CA ALA A 181 -29.66 71.27 31.74
C ALA A 181 -29.78 69.94 32.51
N HIS A 182 -30.71 69.84 33.47
CA HIS A 182 -31.02 68.59 34.16
C HIS A 182 -31.58 67.55 33.19
N ASP A 183 -32.62 67.89 32.43
CA ASP A 183 -33.24 66.99 31.43
C ASP A 183 -32.24 66.51 30.36
N ALA A 184 -31.28 67.37 29.97
CA ALA A 184 -30.22 67.00 29.05
C ALA A 184 -29.23 66.03 29.69
N SER A 185 -28.92 66.21 30.98
CA SER A 185 -28.02 65.34 31.74
C SER A 185 -28.61 63.93 31.90
N ASP A 186 -29.90 63.81 32.20
CA ASP A 186 -30.60 62.51 32.29
C ASP A 186 -30.56 61.74 30.97
N LYS A 187 -30.69 62.45 29.83
CA LYS A 187 -30.55 61.83 28.51
C LYS A 187 -29.13 61.32 28.27
N ILE A 188 -28.10 62.07 28.71
CA ILE A 188 -26.71 61.63 28.60
C ILE A 188 -26.48 60.41 29.50
N GLU A 189 -26.97 60.39 30.73
CA GLU A 189 -26.88 59.25 31.65
C GLU A 189 -27.45 57.97 31.03
N SER A 190 -28.63 58.06 30.41
CA SER A 190 -29.26 56.94 29.70
C SER A 190 -28.39 56.42 28.56
N LEU A 191 -27.80 57.32 27.74
CA LEU A 191 -26.89 56.94 26.65
C LEU A 191 -25.61 56.28 27.18
N VAL A 192 -25.04 56.81 28.27
CA VAL A 192 -23.84 56.23 28.91
C VAL A 192 -24.13 54.84 29.46
N SER A 193 -25.29 54.64 30.10
CA SER A 193 -25.73 53.32 30.56
C SER A 193 -25.90 52.32 29.42
N GLN A 194 -26.38 52.76 28.25
CA GLN A 194 -26.43 51.91 27.06
C GLN A 194 -25.03 51.52 26.58
N VAL A 195 -24.09 52.47 26.56
CA VAL A 195 -22.68 52.20 26.19
C VAL A 195 -22.02 51.21 27.14
N LEU A 196 -22.24 51.34 28.46
CA LEU A 196 -21.72 50.39 29.46
C LEU A 196 -22.27 48.98 29.24
N ASN A 197 -23.58 48.85 28.98
CA ASN A 197 -24.19 47.55 28.68
C ASN A 197 -23.61 46.94 27.39
N GLN A 198 -23.46 47.73 26.32
CA GLN A 198 -22.83 47.27 25.07
C GLN A 198 -21.38 46.84 25.29
N THR A 199 -20.62 47.59 26.10
CA THR A 199 -19.24 47.29 26.46
C THR A 199 -19.13 45.96 27.23
N SER A 200 -20.06 45.70 28.15
CA SER A 200 -20.17 44.41 28.85
C SER A 200 -20.44 43.25 27.90
N ASN A 201 -21.37 43.41 26.95
CA ASN A 201 -21.66 42.39 25.94
C ASN A 201 -20.44 42.11 25.06
N ILE A 202 -19.67 43.13 24.69
CA ILE A 202 -18.43 42.96 23.93
C ILE A 202 -17.39 42.17 24.74
N LYS A 203 -17.25 42.42 26.06
CA LYS A 203 -16.37 41.60 26.93
C LYS A 203 -16.72 40.11 26.84
N GLY A 204 -18.01 39.76 26.92
CA GLY A 204 -18.48 38.38 26.78
C GLY A 204 -18.11 37.77 25.42
N MET A 205 -18.42 38.46 24.32
CA MET A 205 -18.08 37.99 22.98
C MET A 205 -16.56 37.79 22.77
N VAL A 206 -15.74 38.64 23.40
CA VAL A 206 -14.28 38.49 23.32
C VAL A 206 -13.81 37.26 24.10
N GLN A 207 -14.38 36.98 25.27
CA GLN A 207 -14.07 35.77 26.03
C GLN A 207 -14.45 34.50 25.24
N ASP A 208 -15.64 34.49 24.63
CA ASP A 208 -16.09 33.38 23.78
C ASP A 208 -15.14 33.15 22.59
N ASN A 209 -14.67 34.23 21.95
CA ASN A 209 -13.70 34.15 20.86
C ASN A 209 -12.34 33.59 21.31
N GLN A 210 -11.87 33.94 22.51
CA GLN A 210 -10.62 33.39 23.06
C GLN A 210 -10.75 31.89 23.34
N GLU A 211 -11.87 31.46 23.89
CA GLU A 211 -12.12 30.04 24.14
C GLU A 211 -12.22 29.26 22.83
N GLY A 212 -12.99 29.76 21.85
CA GLY A 212 -13.06 29.16 20.52
C GLY A 212 -11.70 29.07 19.82
N ALA A 213 -10.83 30.08 19.98
CA ALA A 213 -9.47 30.02 19.44
C ALA A 213 -8.61 28.94 20.13
N ARG A 214 -8.75 28.74 21.45
CA ARG A 214 -8.07 27.67 22.18
C ARG A 214 -8.54 26.28 21.76
N GLU A 215 -9.84 26.11 21.57
CA GLU A 215 -10.42 24.85 21.08
C GLU A 215 -9.90 24.51 19.68
N VAL A 216 -9.82 25.50 18.78
CA VAL A 216 -9.23 25.33 17.43
C VAL A 216 -7.76 24.94 17.51
N SER A 217 -6.97 25.57 18.39
CA SER A 217 -5.55 25.25 18.56
C SER A 217 -5.38 23.82 19.10
N THR A 218 -6.13 23.44 20.13
CA THR A 218 -6.09 22.07 20.69
C THR A 218 -6.49 21.02 19.65
N SER A 219 -7.56 21.29 18.90
CA SER A 219 -8.02 20.38 17.83
C SER A 219 -6.97 20.26 16.71
N SER A 220 -6.31 21.36 16.36
CA SER A 220 -5.25 21.39 15.35
C SER A 220 -4.04 20.56 15.78
N GLU A 221 -3.63 20.62 17.04
CA GLU A 221 -2.58 19.76 17.59
C GLU A 221 -2.95 18.26 17.51
N GLN A 222 -4.18 17.91 17.87
CA GLN A 222 -4.68 16.53 17.78
C GLN A 222 -4.68 16.02 16.33
N ILE A 223 -5.15 16.84 15.37
CA ILE A 223 -5.11 16.50 13.95
C ILE A 223 -3.66 16.31 13.50
N GLY A 224 -2.74 17.19 13.92
CA GLY A 224 -1.32 17.07 13.62
C GLY A 224 -0.72 15.74 14.10
N ALA A 225 -1.05 15.31 15.31
CA ALA A 225 -0.60 14.04 15.86
C ALA A 225 -1.13 12.84 15.05
N VAL A 226 -2.42 12.84 14.70
CA VAL A 226 -3.03 11.79 13.88
C VAL A 226 -2.40 11.73 12.49
N VAL A 227 -2.20 12.87 11.83
CA VAL A 227 -1.54 12.94 10.52
C VAL A 227 -0.13 12.36 10.60
N SER A 228 0.64 12.68 11.64
CA SER A 228 1.97 12.12 11.85
C SER A 228 1.95 10.60 11.99
N GLU A 229 1.01 10.05 12.78
CA GLU A 229 0.87 8.60 12.93
C GLU A 229 0.51 7.92 11.60
N VAL A 230 -0.43 8.50 10.84
CA VAL A 230 -0.84 7.92 9.56
C VAL A 230 0.29 7.97 8.53
N LEU A 231 1.08 9.06 8.50
CA LEU A 231 2.28 9.14 7.67
C LEU A 231 3.32 8.07 8.03
N GLN A 232 3.52 7.80 9.31
CA GLN A 232 4.41 6.72 9.76
C GLN A 232 3.91 5.34 9.28
N ARG A 233 2.61 5.06 9.44
CA ARG A 233 1.99 3.82 8.97
C ARG A 233 2.03 3.68 7.45
N SER A 234 1.82 4.77 6.72
CA SER A 234 1.93 4.82 5.25
C SER A 234 3.35 4.50 4.78
N ASN A 235 4.38 5.05 5.43
CA ASN A 235 5.77 4.72 5.14
C ASN A 235 6.10 3.24 5.43
N GLN A 236 5.53 2.66 6.49
CA GLN A 236 5.65 1.22 6.75
C GLN A 236 4.96 0.39 5.66
N MET A 237 3.76 0.78 5.25
CA MET A 237 3.02 0.11 4.17
C MET A 237 3.79 0.15 2.85
N GLN A 238 4.41 1.29 2.52
CA GLN A 238 5.23 1.42 1.32
C GLN A 238 6.39 0.40 1.29
N LYS A 239 7.02 0.15 2.44
CA LYS A 239 8.07 -0.87 2.56
C LYS A 239 7.51 -2.27 2.36
N ILE A 240 6.37 -2.59 2.98
CA ILE A 240 5.72 -3.91 2.83
C ILE A 240 5.33 -4.16 1.38
N ILE A 241 4.76 -3.16 0.69
CA ILE A 241 4.40 -3.27 -0.73
C ILE A 241 5.64 -3.48 -1.60
N LEU A 242 6.73 -2.76 -1.34
CA LEU A 242 7.99 -2.96 -2.06
C LEU A 242 8.49 -4.40 -1.88
N MET A 243 8.52 -4.91 -0.64
CA MET A 243 8.93 -6.28 -0.35
C MET A 243 8.02 -7.32 -1.03
N ALA A 244 6.70 -7.13 -0.93
CA ALA A 244 5.72 -8.01 -1.54
C ALA A 244 5.81 -7.99 -3.08
N SER A 245 6.10 -6.82 -3.67
CA SER A 245 6.28 -6.68 -5.12
C SER A 245 7.54 -7.41 -5.60
N THR A 246 8.66 -7.24 -4.91
CA THR A 246 9.90 -7.99 -5.20
C THR A 246 9.68 -9.51 -5.05
N ALA A 247 9.07 -9.96 -3.95
CA ALA A 247 8.75 -11.36 -3.74
C ALA A 247 7.82 -11.93 -4.81
N SER A 248 6.75 -11.19 -5.15
CA SER A 248 5.80 -11.57 -6.19
C SER A 248 6.51 -11.74 -7.54
N PHE A 249 7.32 -10.76 -7.95
CA PHE A 249 8.10 -10.82 -9.18
C PHE A 249 9.04 -12.03 -9.22
N LEU A 250 9.85 -12.23 -8.17
CA LEU A 250 10.82 -13.31 -8.12
C LEU A 250 10.15 -14.69 -8.05
N ASN A 251 9.01 -14.82 -7.37
CA ASN A 251 8.21 -16.04 -7.39
C ASN A 251 7.56 -16.31 -8.76
N THR A 252 7.12 -15.26 -9.48
CA THR A 252 6.68 -15.41 -10.87
C THR A 252 7.80 -15.97 -11.73
N VAL A 253 9.03 -15.49 -11.57
CA VAL A 253 10.21 -15.99 -12.32
C VAL A 253 10.51 -17.46 -12.00
N LYS A 254 10.38 -17.90 -10.75
CA LYS A 254 10.51 -19.33 -10.40
C LYS A 254 9.46 -20.17 -11.14
N LEU A 255 8.22 -19.69 -11.20
CA LEU A 255 7.16 -20.39 -11.93
C LEU A 255 7.32 -20.33 -13.45
N ASP A 256 7.90 -19.26 -14.00
CA ASP A 256 8.24 -19.22 -15.44
C ASP A 256 9.16 -20.40 -15.80
N HIS A 257 10.19 -20.67 -14.99
CA HIS A 257 11.07 -21.82 -15.19
C HIS A 257 10.35 -23.16 -15.00
N ALA A 258 9.48 -23.28 -14.00
CA ALA A 258 8.72 -24.50 -13.78
C ALA A 258 7.77 -24.80 -14.95
N VAL A 259 7.09 -23.78 -15.47
CA VAL A 259 6.24 -23.88 -16.67
C VAL A 259 7.06 -24.17 -17.91
N TRP A 260 8.20 -23.49 -18.08
CA TRP A 260 9.09 -23.68 -19.23
C TRP A 260 9.68 -25.10 -19.28
N LYS A 261 10.17 -25.65 -18.16
CA LYS A 261 10.63 -27.05 -18.08
C LYS A 261 9.51 -28.04 -18.43
N ASN A 262 8.28 -27.79 -17.96
CA ASN A 262 7.12 -28.60 -18.34
C ASN A 262 6.85 -28.56 -19.85
N GLN A 263 7.08 -27.43 -20.52
CA GLN A 263 6.97 -27.33 -21.97
C GLN A 263 8.07 -28.14 -22.68
N ILE A 264 9.29 -28.19 -22.14
CA ILE A 264 10.37 -29.05 -22.66
C ILE A 264 9.99 -30.53 -22.54
N TYR A 265 9.49 -30.96 -21.37
CA TYR A 265 9.02 -32.34 -21.19
C TYR A 265 7.89 -32.70 -22.16
N ALA A 266 6.89 -31.84 -22.29
CA ALA A 266 5.79 -32.04 -23.22
C ALA A 266 6.28 -32.08 -24.68
N ALA A 267 7.26 -31.25 -25.06
CA ALA A 267 7.83 -31.26 -26.40
C ALA A 267 8.55 -32.57 -26.72
N ILE A 268 9.30 -33.13 -25.76
CA ILE A 268 9.97 -34.43 -25.94
C ILE A 268 8.94 -35.57 -25.99
N ASP A 269 7.97 -35.57 -25.08
CA ASP A 269 6.91 -36.60 -24.98
C ASP A 269 6.02 -36.66 -26.24
N THR A 270 5.73 -35.49 -26.84
CA THR A 270 4.94 -35.38 -28.07
C THR A 270 5.79 -35.38 -29.35
N GLU A 271 7.09 -35.68 -29.25
CA GLU A 271 8.06 -35.69 -30.35
C GLU A 271 8.13 -34.36 -31.14
N ASN A 272 7.77 -33.24 -30.51
CA ASN A 272 7.85 -31.90 -31.07
C ASN A 272 9.26 -31.29 -30.91
N TYR A 273 10.22 -31.83 -31.66
CA TYR A 273 11.63 -31.40 -31.60
C TYR A 273 11.91 -30.03 -32.25
N GLN A 274 10.91 -29.41 -32.89
CA GLN A 274 11.01 -28.05 -33.43
C GLN A 274 10.74 -26.97 -32.36
N PHE A 275 10.50 -27.38 -31.11
CA PHE A 275 10.32 -26.46 -29.99
C PHE A 275 11.54 -25.54 -29.83
N SER A 276 11.31 -24.24 -29.99
CA SER A 276 12.37 -23.24 -29.89
C SER A 276 12.72 -22.97 -28.43
N VAL A 277 13.96 -23.25 -28.07
CA VAL A 277 14.54 -22.87 -26.78
C VAL A 277 15.19 -21.50 -26.92
N ASN A 278 14.64 -20.52 -26.23
CA ASN A 278 15.21 -19.18 -26.12
C ASN A 278 16.50 -19.18 -25.30
N ASP A 279 17.34 -18.17 -25.55
CA ASP A 279 18.53 -17.95 -24.73
C ASP A 279 18.12 -17.49 -23.31
N HIS A 280 18.91 -17.87 -22.30
CA HIS A 280 18.69 -17.46 -20.92
C HIS A 280 18.65 -15.94 -20.76
N THR A 281 19.36 -15.17 -21.58
CA THR A 281 19.31 -13.70 -21.53
C THR A 281 17.99 -13.11 -22.02
N GLN A 282 17.18 -13.88 -22.75
CA GLN A 282 15.95 -13.41 -23.40
C GLN A 282 14.69 -13.71 -22.57
N CYS A 283 14.79 -14.53 -21.52
CA CYS A 283 13.66 -14.83 -20.66
C CYS A 283 13.41 -13.67 -19.67
N ARG A 284 12.28 -13.71 -18.94
CA ARG A 284 11.95 -12.68 -17.94
C ARG A 284 13.05 -12.50 -16.88
N LEU A 285 13.66 -13.60 -16.42
CA LEU A 285 14.79 -13.55 -15.49
C LEU A 285 16.01 -12.92 -16.14
N GLY A 286 16.34 -13.30 -17.37
CA GLY A 286 17.47 -12.75 -18.12
C GLY A 286 17.34 -11.26 -18.37
N GLU A 287 16.19 -10.80 -18.86
CA GLU A 287 15.95 -9.37 -19.08
C GLU A 287 16.04 -8.59 -17.76
N TRP A 288 15.48 -9.11 -16.66
CA TRP A 288 15.61 -8.50 -15.34
C TRP A 288 17.04 -8.49 -14.83
N TYR A 289 17.76 -9.59 -15.01
CA TYR A 289 19.14 -9.77 -14.56
C TYR A 289 20.06 -8.82 -15.32
N TYR A 290 20.11 -8.89 -16.65
CA TYR A 290 21.10 -8.17 -17.44
C TYR A 290 20.73 -6.71 -17.74
N ARG A 291 19.44 -6.37 -17.82
CA ARG A 291 18.98 -5.06 -18.36
C ARG A 291 17.97 -4.34 -17.49
N GLY A 292 17.34 -5.03 -16.54
CA GLY A 292 16.26 -4.51 -15.71
C GLY A 292 16.71 -4.11 -14.31
N ALA A 293 15.74 -4.12 -13.39
CA ALA A 293 15.96 -3.73 -11.99
C ALA A 293 17.04 -4.57 -11.29
N GLY A 294 17.26 -5.83 -11.71
CA GLY A 294 18.33 -6.68 -11.18
C GLY A 294 19.71 -6.04 -11.34
N ALA A 295 20.02 -5.57 -12.55
CA ALA A 295 21.31 -4.94 -12.86
C ALA A 295 21.53 -3.60 -12.14
N SER A 296 20.46 -2.82 -11.91
CA SER A 296 20.56 -1.50 -11.30
C SER A 296 20.47 -1.51 -9.78
N GLU A 297 19.68 -2.42 -9.19
CA GLU A 297 19.32 -2.37 -7.77
C GLU A 297 19.91 -3.53 -6.95
N TYR A 298 20.16 -4.69 -7.56
CA TYR A 298 20.56 -5.93 -6.85
C TYR A 298 22.02 -6.32 -7.10
N VAL A 299 22.73 -5.63 -8.00
CA VAL A 299 24.11 -5.97 -8.42
C VAL A 299 25.14 -6.00 -7.28
N SER A 300 24.89 -5.25 -6.21
CA SER A 300 25.75 -5.20 -5.02
C SER A 300 25.54 -6.41 -4.09
N LEU A 301 24.44 -7.13 -4.24
CA LEU A 301 24.09 -8.27 -3.40
C LEU A 301 24.89 -9.50 -3.80
N SER A 302 25.39 -10.22 -2.79
CA SER A 302 26.24 -11.37 -3.00
C SER A 302 25.50 -12.53 -3.67
N ASN A 303 24.23 -12.73 -3.30
CA ASN A 303 23.36 -13.78 -3.85
C ASN A 303 22.75 -13.43 -5.20
N TYR A 304 22.90 -12.19 -5.69
CA TYR A 304 22.46 -11.85 -7.04
C TYR A 304 23.34 -12.54 -8.09
N LYS A 305 24.66 -12.55 -7.90
CA LYS A 305 25.61 -13.17 -8.84
C LYS A 305 25.51 -14.69 -8.89
N SER A 306 25.03 -15.34 -7.83
CA SER A 306 24.91 -16.81 -7.79
C SER A 306 23.80 -17.36 -8.70
N ILE A 307 22.91 -16.50 -9.22
CA ILE A 307 21.80 -16.88 -10.11
C ILE A 307 22.29 -17.19 -11.54
N GLU A 308 23.28 -16.46 -12.04
CA GLU A 308 23.63 -16.42 -13.47
C GLU A 308 24.01 -17.80 -14.03
N LYS A 309 25.00 -18.45 -13.43
CA LYS A 309 25.53 -19.73 -13.90
C LYS A 309 24.49 -20.86 -13.89
N PRO A 310 23.75 -21.13 -12.79
CA PRO A 310 22.71 -22.16 -12.83
C PRO A 310 21.57 -21.78 -13.79
N HIS A 311 21.24 -20.49 -13.97
CA HIS A 311 20.24 -20.05 -14.93
C HIS A 311 20.63 -20.33 -16.39
N GLU A 312 21.88 -20.02 -16.77
CA GLU A 312 22.44 -20.38 -18.07
C GLU A 312 22.36 -21.90 -18.28
N GLN A 313 22.76 -22.69 -17.27
CA GLN A 313 22.77 -24.14 -17.34
C GLN A 313 21.36 -24.73 -17.56
N VAL A 314 20.29 -24.13 -17.01
CA VAL A 314 18.91 -24.58 -17.28
C VAL A 314 18.59 -24.51 -18.77
N HIS A 315 18.86 -23.37 -19.41
CA HIS A 315 18.56 -23.17 -20.83
C HIS A 315 19.45 -24.03 -21.74
N VAL A 316 20.76 -24.10 -21.45
CA VAL A 316 21.70 -24.93 -22.20
C VAL A 316 21.30 -26.41 -22.13
N SER A 317 20.98 -26.91 -20.93
CA SER A 317 20.59 -28.30 -20.74
C SER A 317 19.24 -28.62 -21.40
N GLY A 318 18.25 -27.74 -21.31
CA GLY A 318 16.95 -27.95 -21.97
C GLY A 318 17.06 -27.98 -23.50
N LYS A 319 17.89 -27.11 -24.09
CA LYS A 319 18.20 -27.13 -25.52
C LYS A 319 18.91 -28.42 -25.94
N ALA A 320 19.91 -28.84 -25.17
CA ALA A 320 20.64 -30.08 -25.42
C ALA A 320 19.74 -31.31 -25.29
N ALA A 321 18.79 -31.33 -24.36
CA ALA A 321 17.82 -32.40 -24.19
C ALA A 321 16.92 -32.57 -25.43
N ILE A 322 16.38 -31.47 -25.98
CA ILE A 322 15.57 -31.50 -27.21
C ILE A 322 16.40 -32.01 -28.39
N GLN A 323 17.66 -31.59 -28.51
CA GLN A 323 18.56 -32.03 -29.57
C GLN A 323 18.92 -33.51 -29.47
N ALA A 324 19.23 -34.00 -28.26
CA ALA A 324 19.49 -35.41 -28.02
C ALA A 324 18.27 -36.28 -28.33
N ALA A 325 17.07 -35.81 -27.95
CA ALA A 325 15.82 -36.50 -28.24
C ALA A 325 15.54 -36.58 -29.75
N ALA A 326 15.78 -35.48 -30.47
CA ALA A 326 15.66 -35.43 -31.94
C ALA A 326 16.60 -36.42 -32.64
N ASN A 327 17.78 -36.68 -32.06
CA ASN A 327 18.76 -37.64 -32.57
C ASN A 327 18.46 -39.09 -32.14
N GLY A 328 17.42 -39.32 -31.34
CA GLY A 328 17.06 -40.63 -30.79
C GLY A 328 17.96 -41.10 -29.65
N ASP A 329 18.84 -40.25 -29.10
CA ASP A 329 19.71 -40.58 -27.98
C ASP A 329 18.97 -40.43 -26.65
N LYS A 330 18.30 -41.50 -26.24
CA LYS A 330 17.50 -41.52 -25.00
C LYS A 330 18.35 -41.36 -23.74
N ALA A 331 19.59 -41.89 -23.74
CA ALA A 331 20.45 -41.81 -22.57
C ALA A 331 20.90 -40.36 -22.35
N GLU A 332 21.34 -39.69 -23.41
CA GLU A 332 21.75 -38.30 -23.33
C GLU A 332 20.57 -37.35 -23.06
N THR A 333 19.39 -37.65 -23.62
CA THR A 333 18.16 -36.90 -23.30
C THR A 333 17.90 -36.89 -21.80
N LEU A 334 17.94 -38.06 -21.14
CA LEU A 334 17.71 -38.17 -19.70
C LEU A 334 18.80 -37.45 -18.89
N ASN A 335 20.07 -37.55 -19.30
CA ASN A 335 21.17 -36.82 -18.66
C ASN A 335 20.94 -35.31 -18.70
N MET A 336 20.58 -34.78 -19.86
CA MET A 336 20.35 -33.35 -20.06
C MET A 336 19.10 -32.84 -19.33
N LEU A 337 18.01 -33.63 -19.29
CA LEU A 337 16.83 -33.30 -18.47
C LEU A 337 17.16 -33.29 -16.97
N SER A 338 17.97 -34.24 -16.50
CA SER A 338 18.43 -34.27 -15.11
C SER A 338 19.31 -33.05 -14.78
N ALA A 339 20.23 -32.68 -15.67
CA ALA A 339 21.06 -31.48 -15.51
C ALA A 339 20.20 -30.20 -15.46
N MET A 340 19.17 -30.10 -16.31
CA MET A 340 18.20 -29.01 -16.32
C MET A 340 17.44 -28.90 -14.99
N GLU A 341 16.99 -30.02 -14.42
CA GLU A 341 16.29 -30.05 -13.12
C GLU A 341 17.20 -29.59 -11.97
N HIS A 342 18.41 -30.13 -11.88
CA HIS A 342 19.36 -29.76 -10.83
C HIS A 342 19.73 -28.27 -10.90
N ALA A 343 20.00 -27.76 -12.10
CA ALA A 343 20.28 -26.34 -12.30
C ALA A 343 19.08 -25.47 -11.94
N SER A 344 17.86 -25.90 -12.26
CA SER A 344 16.64 -25.16 -11.91
C SER A 344 16.42 -25.08 -10.39
N ILE A 345 16.74 -26.14 -9.64
CA ILE A 345 16.68 -26.11 -8.17
C ILE A 345 17.71 -25.10 -7.63
N GLN A 346 18.91 -25.05 -8.21
CA GLN A 346 19.94 -24.07 -7.83
C GLN A 346 19.48 -22.63 -8.11
N VAL A 347 18.81 -22.37 -9.24
CA VAL A 347 18.22 -21.05 -9.51
C VAL A 347 17.19 -20.67 -8.45
N VAL A 348 16.28 -21.58 -8.10
CA VAL A 348 15.26 -21.33 -7.08
C VAL A 348 15.90 -20.99 -5.73
N SER A 349 16.88 -21.79 -5.30
CA SER A 349 17.64 -21.54 -4.06
C SER A 349 18.34 -20.19 -4.09
N ALA A 350 19.03 -19.85 -5.18
CA ALA A 350 19.73 -18.57 -5.31
C ALA A 350 18.76 -17.37 -5.26
N ILE A 351 17.56 -17.51 -5.84
CA ILE A 351 16.51 -16.48 -5.74
C ILE A 351 15.98 -16.35 -4.30
N ASP A 352 15.81 -17.45 -3.57
CA ASP A 352 15.42 -17.42 -2.16
C ASP A 352 16.49 -16.75 -1.29
N ASP A 353 17.76 -17.13 -1.48
CA ASP A 353 18.89 -16.53 -0.77
C ASP A 353 19.02 -15.02 -1.08
N LEU A 354 18.73 -14.61 -2.32
CA LEU A 354 18.68 -13.20 -2.71
C LEU A 354 17.55 -12.44 -2.00
N LEU A 355 16.35 -13.03 -1.94
CA LEU A 355 15.20 -12.43 -1.25
C LEU A 355 15.50 -12.21 0.24
N ASP A 356 16.09 -13.22 0.88
CA ASP A 356 16.48 -13.13 2.29
C ASP A 356 17.57 -12.09 2.52
N GLU A 357 18.59 -12.03 1.67
CA GLU A 357 19.64 -11.00 1.74
C GLU A 357 19.03 -9.58 1.60
N TYR A 358 18.16 -9.38 0.61
CA TYR A 358 17.52 -8.11 0.34
C TYR A 358 16.60 -7.66 1.49
N PHE A 359 15.76 -8.56 2.01
CA PHE A 359 14.87 -8.25 3.12
C PHE A 359 15.61 -7.96 4.42
N ASN A 360 16.71 -8.67 4.68
CA ASN A 360 17.58 -8.39 5.82
C ASN A 360 18.24 -7.00 5.72
N GLN A 361 18.67 -6.59 4.52
CA GLN A 361 19.20 -5.24 4.32
C GLN A 361 18.13 -4.17 4.57
N LEU A 362 16.94 -4.32 3.99
CA LEU A 362 15.83 -3.38 4.20
C LEU A 362 15.45 -3.22 5.68
N HIS A 363 15.48 -4.31 6.46
CA HIS A 363 15.24 -4.24 7.90
C HIS A 363 16.35 -3.51 8.65
N ARG A 364 17.62 -3.72 8.28
CA ARG A 364 18.77 -3.05 8.92
C ARG A 364 18.78 -1.53 8.69
N TYR A 365 18.28 -1.05 7.56
CA TYR A 365 18.11 0.39 7.29
C TYR A 365 16.86 1.01 7.94
N SER A 366 16.06 0.23 8.68
CA SER A 366 14.84 0.68 9.36
C SER A 366 14.95 0.84 10.88
N LYS A 367 16.09 0.43 11.46
CA LYS A 367 16.50 0.74 12.83
C LYS A 367 17.50 1.87 12.81
#